data_AF-X5M8M3-F1
#
_entry.id   AF-X5M8M3-F1
#
_cell.length_a   1.000
_cell.length_b   1.000
_cell.length_c   1.000
_cell.angle_alpha   90.00
_cell.angle_beta   90.00
_cell.angle_gamma   90.00
#
_symmetry.space_group_name_H-M   'P 1'
#
loop_
_entity.id
_entity.type
_entity.pdbx_description
1 polymer ?
#
loop_
_entity_poly.entity_id
_entity_poly.type
_entity_poly.pdbx_seq_one_letter_code
_entity_poly.pdbx_strand_id
1 'polypeptide(L)' 'MNKKIKIGTKPTNKSIPLTADAWVGNHKGCRDGGMKRLTIDVPESLHRLIKMSCASRGTKIADEVRELLSQKYGKV' A
#
# COMPACT_ATOMS: atom_id res chain seq x y z
N MET A 1 18.81 -28.72 37.41
CA MET A 1 18.33 -29.48 36.22
C MET A 1 18.58 -28.60 35.01
N ASN A 2 19.70 -28.82 34.32
CA ASN A 2 20.23 -27.87 33.34
C ASN A 2 20.13 -28.53 31.97
N LYS A 3 19.10 -28.20 31.18
CA LYS A 3 18.94 -28.73 29.83
C LYS A 3 19.74 -27.87 28.86
N LYS A 4 20.95 -28.31 28.50
CA LYS A 4 21.75 -27.71 27.42
C LYS A 4 21.05 -27.98 26.09
N ILE A 5 20.58 -26.92 25.42
CA ILE A 5 20.02 -27.02 24.06
C ILE A 5 21.19 -26.79 23.10
N LYS A 6 21.56 -27.83 22.35
CA LYS A 6 22.55 -27.76 21.28
C LYS A 6 21.88 -27.14 20.04
N ILE A 7 22.16 -25.88 19.74
CA ILE A 7 21.80 -25.29 18.44
C ILE A 7 22.75 -25.89 17.39
N GLY A 8 22.19 -26.75 16.54
CA GLY A 8 22.90 -27.41 15.45
C GLY A 8 23.42 -26.42 14.40
N THR A 9 24.35 -26.92 13.58
CA THR A 9 25.11 -26.17 12.59
C THR A 9 24.25 -25.42 11.57
N LYS A 10 24.80 -24.28 11.12
CA LYS A 10 24.28 -23.29 10.17
C LYS A 10 23.40 -23.93 9.08
N PRO A 11 22.14 -23.48 8.89
CA PRO A 11 21.28 -24.03 7.86
C PRO A 11 21.94 -23.81 6.49
N THR A 12 22.16 -24.92 5.78
CA THR A 12 22.63 -24.94 4.40
C THR A 12 21.88 -23.91 3.57
N ASN A 13 22.67 -23.08 2.90
CA ASN A 13 22.32 -22.08 1.91
C ASN A 13 21.19 -22.54 0.98
N LYS A 14 19.93 -22.31 1.37
CA LYS A 14 18.84 -22.18 0.40
C LYS A 14 19.09 -20.85 -0.28
N SER A 15 19.33 -20.89 -1.59
CA SER A 15 19.49 -19.72 -2.44
C SER A 15 18.42 -18.68 -2.13
N ILE A 16 18.79 -17.71 -1.31
CA ILE A 16 18.07 -16.46 -1.19
C ILE A 16 18.06 -15.90 -2.61
N PRO A 17 16.91 -15.63 -3.25
CA PRO A 17 16.93 -14.89 -4.49
C PRO A 17 17.66 -13.57 -4.21
N LEU A 18 18.78 -13.38 -4.90
CA LEU A 18 19.80 -12.32 -4.73
C LEU A 18 19.29 -10.90 -5.01
N THR A 19 17.97 -10.71 -5.09
CA THR A 19 17.39 -9.45 -5.52
C THR A 19 16.35 -9.03 -4.51
N ALA A 20 16.73 -8.12 -3.62
CA ALA A 20 15.82 -7.35 -2.76
C ALA A 20 14.82 -6.49 -3.56
N ASP A 21 14.74 -6.66 -4.88
CA ASP A 21 13.84 -5.98 -5.83
C ASP A 21 12.68 -6.90 -6.26
N ALA A 22 12.68 -8.19 -5.90
CA ALA A 22 11.60 -9.12 -6.28
C ALA A 22 10.22 -8.76 -5.67
N TRP A 23 10.20 -8.03 -4.55
CA TRP A 23 8.98 -7.48 -3.95
C TRP A 23 8.49 -6.20 -4.64
N VAL A 24 9.34 -5.54 -5.43
CA VAL A 24 8.95 -4.43 -6.30
C VAL A 24 8.44 -5.03 -7.60
N GLY A 25 7.30 -5.72 -7.50
CA GLY A 25 6.56 -6.18 -8.66
C GLY A 25 6.30 -4.99 -9.59
N ASN A 26 6.95 -5.03 -10.74
CA ASN A 26 6.84 -4.09 -11.84
C ASN A 26 5.35 -3.78 -12.10
N HIS A 27 4.86 -2.61 -11.66
CA HIS A 27 3.50 -2.09 -11.95
C HIS A 27 3.37 -1.69 -13.45
N LYS A 28 3.94 -2.48 -14.34
CA LYS A 28 3.97 -2.25 -15.77
C LYS A 28 3.08 -3.30 -16.43
N GLY A 29 1.78 -3.10 -16.31
CA GLY A 29 0.83 -3.99 -16.95
C GLY A 29 -0.60 -3.82 -16.46
N CYS A 30 -1.22 -2.69 -16.76
CA CYS A 30 -2.67 -2.70 -16.96
C CYS A 30 -2.96 -1.78 -18.13
N ARG A 31 -2.93 -2.37 -19.32
CA ARG A 31 -3.19 -1.74 -20.62
C ARG A 31 -4.70 -1.64 -20.92
N ASP A 32 -5.53 -1.68 -19.88
CA ASP A 32 -6.95 -1.41 -19.93
C ASP A 32 -7.36 -0.83 -18.55
N GLY A 33 -7.57 0.48 -18.46
CA GLY A 33 -8.18 1.13 -17.28
C GLY A 33 -7.55 0.90 -15.89
N GLY A 34 -6.26 0.56 -15.78
CA GLY A 34 -5.64 0.24 -14.50
C GLY A 34 -5.55 1.41 -13.51
N MET A 35 -5.71 1.12 -12.22
CA MET A 35 -5.58 2.10 -11.13
C MET A 35 -4.19 2.75 -11.13
N LYS A 36 -4.12 4.05 -11.46
CA LYS A 36 -2.89 4.84 -11.36
C LYS A 36 -2.76 5.43 -9.95
N ARG A 37 -1.55 5.44 -9.38
CA ARG A 37 -1.27 6.16 -8.14
C ARG A 37 -1.31 7.67 -8.41
N LEU A 38 -2.14 8.39 -7.66
CA LEU A 38 -2.22 9.85 -7.70
C LEU A 38 -1.67 10.39 -6.38
N THR A 39 -0.53 11.09 -6.45
CA THR A 39 0.06 11.81 -5.32
C THR A 39 -0.30 13.28 -5.46
N ILE A 40 -1.00 13.83 -4.47
CA ILE A 40 -1.39 15.25 -4.43
C ILE A 40 -1.01 15.83 -3.07
N ASP A 41 -0.52 17.06 -3.09
CA ASP A 41 -0.36 17.85 -1.89
C ASP A 41 -1.65 18.62 -1.62
N VAL A 42 -2.17 18.51 -0.40
CA VAL A 42 -3.38 19.20 0.05
C VAL A 42 -3.07 20.01 1.31
N PRO A 43 -3.68 21.19 1.49
CA PRO A 43 -3.50 21.98 2.70
C PRO A 43 -3.91 21.18 3.95
N GLU A 44 -3.20 21.39 5.06
CA GLU A 44 -3.43 20.66 6.31
C GLU A 44 -4.89 20.76 6.78
N SER A 45 -5.48 21.95 6.72
CA SER A 45 -6.87 22.19 7.10
C SER A 45 -7.84 21.30 6.33
N LEU A 46 -7.62 21.15 5.03
CA LEU A 46 -8.47 20.33 4.15
C LEU A 46 -8.26 18.84 4.44
N HIS A 47 -7.02 18.38 4.58
CA HIS A 47 -6.73 16.99 4.95
C HIS A 47 -7.32 16.61 6.31
N ARG A 48 -7.28 17.52 7.29
CA ARG A 48 -7.89 17.31 8.61
C ARG A 48 -9.40 17.16 8.51
N LEU A 49 -10.08 18.03 7.76
CA LEU A 49 -11.52 17.96 7.54
C LEU A 49 -11.93 16.66 6.85
N ILE A 50 -11.21 16.27 5.79
CA ILE A 50 -11.47 15.01 5.08
C ILE A 50 -11.26 13.83 6.03
N LYS A 51 -10.16 13.78 6.78
CA LYS A 51 -9.86 12.69 7.71
C LYS A 51 -10.92 12.56 8.81
N MET A 52 -11.37 13.68 9.38
CA MET A 52 -12.46 13.70 10.37
C MET A 52 -13.77 13.16 9.77
N SER A 53 -14.13 13.62 8.57
CA SER A 53 -15.33 13.17 7.88
C SER A 53 -15.29 11.68 7.51
N CYS A 54 -14.12 11.16 7.12
CA CYS A 54 -13.92 9.73 6.86
C CYS A 54 -14.03 8.89 8.14
N ALA A 55 -13.47 9.38 9.25
CA ALA A 55 -13.55 8.70 10.55
C ALA A 55 -15.00 8.54 11.02
N SER A 56 -15.84 9.57 10.85
CA SER A 56 -17.26 9.51 11.18
C SER A 56 -18.05 8.53 10.30
N ARG A 57 -17.63 8.34 9.05
CA ARG A 57 -18.29 7.45 8.08
C ARG A 57 -17.73 6.02 8.04
N GLY A 58 -16.61 5.77 8.71
CA GLY A 58 -15.93 4.47 8.72
C GLY A 58 -15.33 4.07 7.37
N THR A 59 -15.17 5.03 6.45
CA THR A 59 -14.66 4.80 5.09
C THR A 59 -13.17 5.15 4.98
N LYS A 60 -12.47 4.54 4.03
CA LYS A 60 -11.08 4.88 3.75
C LYS A 60 -11.04 6.18 2.96
N ILE A 61 -10.13 7.08 3.34
CA ILE A 61 -9.88 8.33 2.62
C ILE A 61 -9.63 8.13 1.12
N ALA A 62 -8.97 7.03 0.75
CA ALA A 62 -8.71 6.70 -0.65
C ALA A 62 -10.00 6.43 -1.45
N ASP A 63 -11.01 5.82 -0.83
CA ASP A 63 -12.25 5.47 -1.50
C ASP A 63 -13.17 6.70 -1.64
N GLU A 64 -13.20 7.56 -0.63
CA GLU A 64 -13.86 8.87 -0.68
C GLU A 64 -13.26 9.77 -1.76
N VAL A 65 -11.94 9.85 -1.84
CA VAL A 65 -11.27 10.65 -2.88
C VAL A 65 -11.52 10.06 -4.26
N ARG A 66 -11.55 8.73 -4.41
CA ARG A 66 -11.94 8.07 -5.67
C ARG A 66 -13.36 8.43 -6.08
N GLU A 67 -14.31 8.41 -5.15
CA GLU A 67 -15.70 8.76 -5.42
C GLU A 67 -15.84 10.24 -5.79
N LEU A 68 -15.18 11.16 -5.06
CA LEU A 68 -15.17 12.59 -5.39
C LEU A 68 -14.57 12.87 -6.77
N LEU A 69 -13.48 12.17 -7.12
CA LEU A 69 -12.86 12.28 -8.45
C LEU A 69 -13.75 11.67 -9.54
N SER A 70 -14.40 10.53 -9.27
CA SER A 70 -15.35 9.90 -10.19
C SER A 70 -16.60 10.75 -10.40
N GLN A 71 -17.11 11.41 -9.36
CA GLN A 71 -18.25 12.30 -9.49
C GLN A 71 -17.90 13.56 -10.31
N LYS A 72 -16.69 14.11 -10.11
CA LYS A 72 -16.24 15.32 -10.79
C LYS A 72 -15.77 15.08 -12.23
N TYR A 73 -15.07 13.97 -12.47
CA TYR A 73 -14.40 13.68 -13.74
C TYR A 73 -14.83 12.35 -14.38
N GLY A 74 -15.54 11.48 -13.68
CA GLY A 74 -16.05 10.20 -14.19
C GLY A 74 -17.35 10.32 -14.98
N LYS A 75 -17.84 11.54 -15.23
CA LYS A 75 -18.82 11.82 -16.28
C LYS A 75 -18.07 11.97 -17.61
N VAL A 76 -17.48 10.86 -18.08
CA VAL A 76 -16.91 10.71 -19.43
C VAL A 76 -17.72 9.67 -20.16
#